data_AF-A0A502HJS8-F1
#
_entry.id   AF-A0A502HJS8-F1
#
_cell.length_a   1.000
_cell.length_b   1.000
_cell.length_c   1.000
_cell.angle_alpha   90.00
_cell.angle_beta   90.00
_cell.angle_gamma   90.00
#
_symmetry.space_group_name_H-M   'P 1'
#
loop_
_entity.id
_entity.type
_entity.pdbx_description
1 polymer ?
#
loop_
_entity_poly.entity_id
_entity_poly.type
_entity_poly.pdbx_seq_one_letter_code
_entity_poly.pdbx_strand_id
1 'polypeptide(L)'
;GAKGIGSATEAGSVFTQQRNFWSKDPIQFSGNKVYQRNDLFDPNLQTSWREGGKVITGSNAERMASGRAPIGVDGKSVNLHHMTQTQSGPIAEMTQSFHQTNSATIHINPNTIPSGIDRAAFDKWKVQYWQQRSADFRN
;
A
#
# COMPACT_ATOMS: atom_id res chain seq x y z
N GLY A 1 27.32 41.95 15.36
CA GLY A 1 26.69 40.67 15.74
C GLY A 1 25.64 40.33 14.71
N ALA A 2 25.84 39.23 13.98
CA ALA A 2 24.85 38.50 13.18
C ALA A 2 23.74 37.94 14.09
N LYS A 3 22.53 37.53 13.69
CA LYS A 3 21.80 37.25 12.43
C LYS A 3 20.31 37.21 12.87
N GLY A 4 19.33 37.70 12.13
CA GLY A 4 18.87 37.12 10.87
C GLY A 4 17.56 36.36 11.12
N ILE A 5 16.45 36.98 10.76
CA ILE A 5 15.06 36.54 10.96
C ILE A 5 14.79 35.44 9.93
N GLY A 6 14.58 34.20 10.38
CA GLY A 6 14.31 33.04 9.52
C GLY A 6 12.93 33.14 8.88
N SER A 7 12.92 33.23 7.55
CA SER A 7 11.75 33.34 6.69
C SER A 7 10.98 32.01 6.61
N ALA A 8 9.64 32.06 6.71
CA ALA A 8 8.72 30.92 6.61
C ALA A 8 8.77 30.16 5.25
N THR A 9 9.62 30.60 4.33
CA THR A 9 9.78 30.04 2.98
C THR A 9 10.66 28.77 2.96
N GLU A 10 11.49 28.53 3.98
CA GLU A 10 12.34 27.32 4.03
C GLU A 10 11.56 26.05 4.41
N ALA A 11 10.47 26.16 5.16
CA ALA A 11 9.67 24.99 5.55
C ALA A 11 8.99 24.32 4.34
N GLY A 12 8.57 25.09 3.32
CA GLY A 12 7.91 24.54 2.13
C GLY A 12 8.82 23.67 1.25
N SER A 13 10.11 24.02 1.16
CA SER A 13 11.09 23.34 0.29
C SER A 13 11.47 21.94 0.81
N VAL A 14 11.50 21.76 2.14
CA VAL A 14 11.89 20.48 2.77
C VAL A 14 10.79 19.41 2.60
N PHE A 15 9.51 19.82 2.63
CA PHE A 15 8.38 18.89 2.41
C PHE A 15 8.23 18.46 0.95
N THR A 16 8.65 19.27 -0.03
CA THR A 16 8.57 18.93 -1.46
C THR A 16 9.60 17.89 -1.89
N GLN A 17 10.77 17.82 -1.25
CA GLN A 17 11.87 16.97 -1.72
C GLN A 17 11.77 15.50 -1.23
N GLN A 18 10.81 15.18 -0.34
CA GLN A 18 10.65 13.84 0.27
C GLN A 18 9.45 13.03 -0.24
N ARG A 19 8.73 13.49 -1.28
CA ARG A 19 7.58 12.77 -1.85
C ARG A 19 7.90 11.88 -3.05
N ASN A 20 9.17 11.53 -3.27
CA ASN A 20 9.57 10.64 -4.38
C ASN A 20 8.87 9.27 -4.35
N PHE A 21 8.47 8.78 -3.18
CA PHE A 21 7.71 7.53 -3.02
C PHE A 21 6.19 7.74 -2.91
N TRP A 22 5.76 8.94 -2.50
CA TRP A 22 4.36 9.30 -2.27
C TRP A 22 3.98 10.42 -3.24
N SER A 23 3.75 10.06 -4.50
CA SER A 23 3.39 11.02 -5.56
C SER A 23 1.99 11.61 -5.40
N LYS A 24 1.18 11.11 -4.46
CA LYS A 24 -0.18 11.56 -4.17
C LYS A 24 -0.43 11.59 -2.66
N ASP A 25 -1.35 12.47 -2.24
CA ASP A 25 -1.89 12.42 -0.89
C ASP A 25 -2.63 11.09 -0.64
N PRO A 26 -2.63 10.57 0.59
CA PRO A 26 -3.31 9.32 0.91
C PRO A 26 -4.82 9.44 0.64
N ILE A 27 -5.42 8.34 0.18
CA ILE A 27 -6.85 8.29 -0.12
C ILE A 27 -7.65 7.81 1.10
N GLN A 28 -8.95 8.07 1.10
CA GLN A 28 -9.89 7.42 2.01
C GLN A 28 -10.59 6.28 1.28
N PHE A 29 -10.49 5.06 1.81
CA PHE A 29 -11.17 3.89 1.25
C PHE A 29 -11.84 3.09 2.36
N SER A 30 -13.18 3.00 2.30
CA SER A 30 -14.00 2.18 3.22
C SER A 30 -13.66 2.38 4.70
N GLY A 31 -13.44 3.63 5.12
CA GLY A 31 -13.15 4.00 6.50
C GLY A 31 -11.67 4.01 6.89
N ASN A 32 -10.77 3.58 6.02
CA ASN A 32 -9.32 3.59 6.25
C ASN A 32 -8.63 4.66 5.40
N LYS A 33 -7.63 5.31 5.98
CA LYS A 33 -6.65 6.12 5.23
C LYS A 33 -5.64 5.19 4.59
N VAL A 34 -5.46 5.28 3.28
CA VAL A 34 -4.55 4.40 2.52
C VAL A 34 -3.43 5.19 1.87
N TYR A 35 -2.21 4.80 2.19
CA TYR A 35 -1.00 5.30 1.58
C TYR A 35 -0.61 4.38 0.42
N GLN A 36 -0.85 4.85 -0.81
CA GLN A 36 -0.61 4.14 -2.07
C GLN A 36 0.79 4.41 -2.65
N ARG A 37 1.41 3.38 -3.24
CA ARG A 37 2.74 3.47 -3.84
C ARG A 37 2.77 2.85 -5.24
N ASN A 38 2.83 3.71 -6.25
CA ASN A 38 2.94 3.28 -7.65
C ASN A 38 4.30 2.67 -7.98
N ASP A 39 5.35 2.94 -7.19
CA ASP A 39 6.70 2.44 -7.44
C ASP A 39 6.90 0.97 -7.03
N LEU A 40 5.92 0.37 -6.33
CA LEU A 40 6.03 -1.00 -5.84
C LEU A 40 5.82 -2.07 -6.91
N PHE A 41 5.23 -1.73 -8.05
CA PHE A 41 4.90 -2.68 -9.12
C PHE A 41 4.79 -1.97 -10.47
N ASP A 42 5.02 -2.71 -11.56
CA ASP A 42 4.67 -2.28 -12.91
C ASP A 42 3.21 -2.72 -13.20
N PRO A 43 2.27 -1.80 -13.48
CA PRO A 43 0.88 -2.15 -13.77
C PRO A 43 0.71 -3.01 -15.03
N ASN A 44 1.65 -2.96 -15.98
CA ASN A 44 1.59 -3.69 -17.25
C ASN A 44 2.32 -5.04 -17.21
N LEU A 45 3.00 -5.36 -16.09
CA LEU A 45 3.70 -6.63 -15.91
C LEU A 45 2.72 -7.79 -16.10
N GLN A 46 3.02 -8.68 -17.04
CA GLN A 46 2.25 -9.89 -17.28
C GLN A 46 2.50 -10.91 -16.16
N THR A 47 1.42 -11.42 -15.59
CA THR A 47 1.43 -12.38 -14.49
C THR A 47 0.43 -13.49 -14.74
N SER A 48 0.52 -14.57 -13.97
CA SER A 48 -0.51 -15.61 -13.95
C SER A 48 -1.11 -15.78 -12.56
N TRP A 49 -2.37 -16.16 -12.49
CA TRP A 49 -3.06 -16.53 -11.25
C TRP A 49 -4.07 -17.65 -11.48
N ARG A 50 -4.58 -18.21 -10.39
CA ARG A 50 -5.65 -19.21 -10.45
C ARG A 50 -7.00 -18.61 -10.08
N GLU A 51 -8.01 -18.91 -10.87
CA GLU A 51 -9.39 -18.52 -10.64
C GLU A 51 -10.33 -19.65 -11.10
N GLY A 52 -11.22 -20.11 -10.23
CA GLY A 52 -12.13 -21.23 -10.55
C GLY A 52 -11.40 -22.51 -11.02
N GLY A 53 -10.18 -22.76 -10.53
CA GLY A 53 -9.35 -23.90 -10.95
C GLY A 53 -8.60 -23.72 -12.28
N LYS A 54 -8.82 -22.60 -13.00
CA LYS A 54 -8.14 -22.29 -14.25
C LYS A 54 -6.96 -21.35 -14.03
N VAL A 55 -5.93 -21.47 -14.86
CA VAL A 55 -4.83 -20.49 -14.92
C VAL A 55 -5.28 -19.36 -15.85
N ILE A 56 -5.24 -18.14 -15.32
CA ILE A 56 -5.47 -16.90 -16.06
C ILE A 56 -4.13 -16.19 -16.20
N THR A 57 -3.89 -15.55 -17.33
CA THR A 57 -2.73 -14.67 -17.57
C THR A 57 -3.23 -13.28 -17.89
N GLY A 58 -2.57 -12.27 -17.34
CA GLY A 58 -2.87 -10.86 -17.60
C GLY A 58 -1.93 -9.94 -16.84
N SER A 59 -2.05 -8.65 -17.14
CA SER A 59 -1.31 -7.57 -16.50
C SER A 59 -1.59 -7.48 -14.99
N ASN A 60 -0.74 -6.79 -14.26
CA ASN A 60 -0.98 -6.45 -12.86
C ASN A 60 -2.26 -5.63 -12.66
N ALA A 61 -2.60 -4.74 -13.61
CA ALA A 61 -3.87 -4.02 -13.60
C ALA A 61 -5.08 -4.96 -13.70
N GLU A 62 -5.05 -5.96 -14.58
CA GLU A 62 -6.10 -6.98 -14.70
C GLU A 62 -6.14 -7.92 -13.49
N ARG A 63 -4.97 -8.28 -12.94
CA ARG A 63 -4.86 -9.02 -11.68
C ARG A 63 -5.55 -8.26 -10.54
N MET A 64 -5.30 -6.95 -10.42
CA MET A 64 -5.99 -6.09 -9.46
C MET A 64 -7.49 -5.99 -9.72
N ALA A 65 -7.91 -5.92 -10.98
CA ALA A 65 -9.32 -5.94 -11.36
C ALA A 65 -10.05 -7.22 -10.89
N SER A 66 -9.35 -8.35 -10.77
CA SER A 66 -9.88 -9.59 -10.18
C SER A 66 -9.88 -9.59 -8.63
N GLY A 67 -9.48 -8.49 -8.00
CA GLY A 67 -9.40 -8.34 -6.54
C GLY A 67 -8.14 -8.91 -5.91
N ARG A 68 -7.08 -9.12 -6.69
CA ARG A 68 -5.82 -9.67 -6.22
C ARG A 68 -4.75 -8.59 -6.15
N ALA A 69 -3.86 -8.69 -5.15
CA ALA A 69 -2.70 -7.81 -5.10
C ALA A 69 -1.84 -7.94 -6.37
N PRO A 70 -1.28 -6.83 -6.87
CA PRO A 70 -0.31 -6.86 -7.95
C PRO A 70 0.96 -7.58 -7.47
N ILE A 71 1.71 -8.15 -8.42
CA ILE A 71 3.06 -8.64 -8.17
C ILE A 71 4.01 -7.44 -8.15
N GLY A 72 4.67 -7.26 -7.02
CA GLY A 72 5.62 -6.19 -6.79
C GLY A 72 6.97 -6.42 -7.46
N VAL A 73 7.81 -5.38 -7.42
CA VAL A 73 9.18 -5.38 -7.93
C VAL A 73 10.08 -6.43 -7.28
N ASP A 74 9.68 -6.96 -6.11
CA ASP A 74 10.36 -8.05 -5.42
C ASP A 74 9.86 -9.45 -5.84
N GLY A 75 9.04 -9.53 -6.89
CA GLY A 75 8.49 -10.78 -7.43
C GLY A 75 7.39 -11.41 -6.58
N LYS A 76 6.91 -10.72 -5.53
CA LYS A 76 5.90 -11.21 -4.59
C LYS A 76 4.68 -10.28 -4.59
N SER A 77 3.54 -10.77 -4.10
CA SER A 77 2.34 -9.92 -3.96
C SER A 77 2.61 -8.71 -3.07
N VAL A 78 2.18 -7.52 -3.50
CA VAL A 78 2.18 -6.31 -2.67
C VAL A 78 1.28 -6.51 -1.45
N ASN A 79 1.74 -6.04 -0.30
CA ASN A 79 1.03 -6.15 0.97
C ASN A 79 0.30 -4.87 1.35
N LEU A 80 -0.80 -5.03 2.08
CA LEU A 80 -1.55 -3.97 2.72
C LEU A 80 -1.36 -4.10 4.23
N HIS A 81 -0.55 -3.20 4.79
CA HIS A 81 -0.15 -3.22 6.19
C HIS A 81 -0.97 -2.23 7.02
N HIS A 82 -1.62 -2.70 8.09
CA HIS A 82 -2.21 -1.80 9.08
C HIS A 82 -1.11 -1.25 9.99
N MET A 83 -0.92 0.06 10.00
CA MET A 83 0.15 0.70 10.77
C MET A 83 -0.09 0.61 12.29
N THR A 84 -1.33 0.75 12.73
CA THR A 84 -1.71 0.79 14.17
C THR A 84 -2.33 -0.51 14.67
N GLN A 85 -2.39 -1.56 13.84
CA GLN A 85 -3.05 -2.84 14.14
C GLN A 85 -4.52 -2.75 14.63
N THR A 86 -5.22 -1.69 14.24
CA THR A 86 -6.65 -1.48 14.51
C THR A 86 -7.45 -1.56 13.22
N GLN A 87 -8.71 -2.01 13.28
CA GLN A 87 -9.58 -2.17 12.10
C GLN A 87 -9.72 -0.90 11.24
N SER A 88 -9.86 0.27 11.88
CA SER A 88 -9.99 1.57 11.20
C SER A 88 -8.65 2.31 11.05
N GLY A 89 -7.55 1.63 11.35
CA GLY A 89 -6.21 2.21 11.31
C GLY A 89 -5.76 2.56 9.89
N PRO A 90 -4.77 3.47 9.75
CA PRO A 90 -4.17 3.74 8.45
C PRO A 90 -3.48 2.51 7.87
N ILE A 91 -3.53 2.37 6.55
CA ILE A 91 -2.98 1.24 5.80
C ILE A 91 -1.91 1.74 4.83
N ALA A 92 -0.78 1.04 4.71
CA ALA A 92 0.24 1.29 3.68
C ALA A 92 0.42 0.11 2.74
N GLU A 93 0.59 0.42 1.44
CA GLU A 93 1.14 -0.52 0.48
C GLU A 93 2.65 -0.69 0.69
N MET A 94 3.14 -1.93 0.71
CA MET A 94 4.58 -2.24 0.78
C MET A 94 4.92 -3.58 0.11
N THR A 95 6.18 -3.76 -0.27
CA THR A 95 6.65 -5.06 -0.78
C THR A 95 6.59 -6.14 0.31
N GLN A 96 6.43 -7.40 -0.10
CA GLN A 96 6.44 -8.53 0.82
C GLN A 96 7.79 -8.69 1.52
N SER A 97 8.88 -8.43 0.80
CA SER A 97 10.22 -8.55 1.34
C SER A 97 10.49 -7.48 2.39
N PHE A 98 10.06 -6.23 2.17
CA PHE A 98 10.14 -5.19 3.19
C PHE A 98 9.35 -5.55 4.45
N HIS A 99 8.12 -6.05 4.28
CA HIS A 99 7.27 -6.46 5.40
C HIS A 99 7.91 -7.60 6.22
N GLN A 100 8.53 -8.58 5.56
CA GLN A 100 9.19 -9.70 6.24
C GLN A 100 10.44 -9.26 6.99
N THR A 101 11.35 -8.54 6.32
CA THR A 101 12.62 -8.10 6.91
C THR A 101 12.42 -7.16 8.08
N ASN A 102 11.39 -6.31 8.05
CA ASN A 102 11.13 -5.29 9.07
C ASN A 102 9.97 -5.63 10.00
N SER A 103 9.52 -6.90 10.01
CA SER A 103 8.31 -7.33 10.73
C SER A 103 8.29 -6.89 12.20
N ALA A 104 9.42 -7.02 12.90
CA ALA A 104 9.53 -6.62 14.31
C ALA A 104 9.39 -5.11 14.54
N THR A 105 9.77 -4.29 13.55
CA THR A 105 9.70 -2.83 13.62
C THR A 105 8.32 -2.31 13.26
N ILE A 106 7.66 -2.92 12.26
CA ILE A 106 6.38 -2.42 11.71
C ILE A 106 5.15 -2.95 12.47
N HIS A 107 5.30 -4.01 13.27
CA HIS A 107 4.25 -4.52 14.15
C HIS A 107 4.38 -3.91 15.55
N ILE A 108 3.61 -2.84 15.80
CA ILE A 108 3.65 -2.09 17.06
C ILE A 108 3.19 -2.93 18.26
N ASN A 109 2.22 -3.83 18.08
CA ASN A 109 1.82 -4.76 19.12
C ASN A 109 2.60 -6.07 18.99
N PRO A 110 3.13 -6.62 20.11
CA PRO A 110 3.66 -7.97 20.12
C PRO A 110 2.54 -8.98 19.80
N ASN A 111 2.90 -10.15 19.26
CA ASN A 111 1.96 -11.23 18.93
C ASN A 111 1.14 -11.76 20.13
N THR A 112 1.51 -11.35 21.35
CA THR A 112 0.79 -11.64 22.60
C THR A 112 -0.45 -10.76 22.82
N ILE A 113 -0.56 -9.64 22.10
CA ILE A 113 -1.76 -8.80 22.11
C ILE A 113 -2.58 -9.14 20.85
N PRO A 114 -3.84 -9.58 21.00
CA PRO A 114 -4.71 -9.85 19.87
C PRO A 114 -4.84 -8.62 18.97
N SER A 115 -4.70 -8.82 17.67
CA SER A 115 -4.95 -7.77 16.68
C SER A 115 -6.41 -7.31 16.78
N GLY A 116 -6.64 -5.99 16.82
CA GLY A 116 -7.98 -5.41 16.76
C GLY A 116 -8.56 -5.41 15.34
N ILE A 117 -8.09 -6.30 14.46
CA ILE A 117 -8.48 -6.42 13.06
C ILE A 117 -9.34 -7.67 12.89
N ASP A 118 -10.55 -7.49 12.40
CA ASP A 118 -11.35 -8.60 11.89
C ASP A 118 -10.74 -9.06 10.56
N ARG A 119 -10.12 -10.24 10.57
CA ARG A 119 -9.42 -10.78 9.40
C ARG A 119 -10.37 -11.10 8.24
N ALA A 120 -11.56 -11.60 8.52
CA ALA A 120 -12.53 -11.93 7.47
C ALA A 120 -13.09 -10.66 6.83
N ALA A 121 -13.36 -9.62 7.64
CA ALA A 121 -13.75 -8.31 7.13
C ALA A 121 -12.61 -7.69 6.31
N PHE A 122 -11.37 -7.78 6.79
CA PHE A 122 -10.22 -7.24 6.07
C PHE A 122 -9.93 -7.98 4.77
N ASP A 123 -10.13 -9.29 4.70
CA ASP A 123 -9.98 -10.05 3.45
C ASP A 123 -10.96 -9.57 2.37
N LYS A 124 -12.21 -9.28 2.75
CA LYS A 124 -13.20 -8.66 1.83
C LYS A 124 -12.79 -7.24 1.44
N TRP A 125 -12.33 -6.44 2.41
CA TRP A 125 -11.83 -5.09 2.18
C TRP A 125 -10.68 -5.07 1.16
N LYS A 126 -9.72 -5.99 1.26
CA LYS A 126 -8.57 -6.08 0.33
C LYS A 126 -9.01 -6.37 -1.09
N VAL A 127 -9.98 -7.27 -1.28
CA VAL A 127 -10.52 -7.59 -2.61
C VAL A 127 -11.10 -6.34 -3.26
N GLN A 128 -11.98 -5.64 -2.55
CA GLN A 128 -12.60 -4.40 -3.03
C GLN A 128 -11.56 -3.31 -3.28
N TYR A 129 -10.58 -3.19 -2.39
CA TYR A 129 -9.50 -2.23 -2.51
C TYR A 129 -8.70 -2.43 -3.79
N TRP A 130 -8.24 -3.65 -4.09
CA TRP A 130 -7.48 -3.92 -5.31
C TRP A 130 -8.32 -3.72 -6.57
N GLN A 131 -9.61 -4.10 -6.54
CA GLN A 131 -10.53 -3.83 -7.65
C GLN A 131 -10.60 -2.34 -7.95
N GLN A 132 -10.76 -1.49 -6.92
CA GLN A 132 -10.77 -0.05 -7.08
C GLN A 132 -9.41 0.49 -7.52
N ARG A 133 -8.32 0.00 -6.92
CA ARG A 133 -6.93 0.38 -7.24
C ARG A 133 -6.59 0.15 -8.70
N SER A 134 -7.17 -0.87 -9.32
CA SER A 134 -6.96 -1.15 -10.75
C SER A 134 -7.42 -0.02 -11.66
N ALA A 135 -8.42 0.77 -11.24
CA ALA A 135 -8.97 1.87 -12.04
C ALA A 135 -7.95 3.01 -12.24
N ASP A 136 -6.97 3.17 -11.35
CA ASP A 136 -5.91 4.18 -11.49
C ASP A 136 -4.99 3.94 -12.70
N PHE A 137 -5.08 2.75 -13.31
CA PHE A 137 -4.21 2.30 -14.40
C PHE A 137 -5.00 1.90 -15.66
N ARG A 138 -6.30 2.16 -15.69
CA ARG A 138 -7.13 2.02 -16.88
C ARG A 138 -7.17 3.36 -17.60
N ASN A 139 -6.70 3.39 -18.84
CA ASN A 139 -6.87 4.53 -19.75
C ASN A 139 -8.26 4.52 -20.37
#